data_AF-A0A426VRG7-F1
#
_entry.id   AF-A0A426VRG7-F1
#
_cell.length_a   1.000
_cell.length_b   1.000
_cell.length_c   1.000
_cell.angle_alpha   90.00
_cell.angle_beta   90.00
_cell.angle_gamma   90.00
#
_symmetry.space_group_name_H-M   'P 1'
#
loop_
_entity.id
_entity.type
_entity.pdbx_description
1 polymer ?
#
loop_
_entity_poly.entity_id
_entity_poly.type
_entity_poly.pdbx_seq_one_letter_code
_entity_poly.pdbx_strand_id
1 'polypeptide(L)'
;MQTPEEYEVTLRIRELLKELKKRKGYTKKTVSQKLGIGLTTLDDYLNGTSSFRLGTLIKLSEICRIQLSDILEGAGHIAKSYEQGTKKIEPDTDSNEQRESN
;
A
#
# COMPACT_ATOMS: atom_id res chain seq x y z
N MET A 1 18.67 -6.04 -5.80
CA MET A 1 18.96 -4.63 -5.52
C MET A 1 17.78 -3.80 -5.98
N GLN A 2 17.31 -2.87 -5.15
CA GLN A 2 16.18 -2.00 -5.45
C GLN A 2 16.54 -0.89 -6.47
N THR A 3 15.57 -0.50 -7.29
CA THR A 3 15.57 0.74 -8.08
C THR A 3 15.38 1.98 -7.18
N PRO A 4 15.70 3.20 -7.66
CA PRO A 4 15.41 4.42 -6.92
C PRO A 4 13.94 4.54 -6.49
N GLU A 5 13.01 4.17 -7.37
CA GLU A 5 11.57 4.20 -7.11
C GLU A 5 11.16 3.20 -6.02
N GLU A 6 11.74 2.00 -6.03
CA GLU A 6 11.52 1.01 -4.97
C GLU A 6 12.15 1.45 -3.64
N TYR A 7 13.26 2.19 -3.69
CA TYR A 7 13.88 2.73 -2.48
C TYR A 7 13.04 3.84 -1.83
N GLU A 8 12.33 4.66 -2.63
CA GLU A 8 11.34 5.61 -2.12
C GLU A 8 10.22 4.90 -1.33
N VAL A 9 9.75 3.74 -1.83
CA VAL A 9 8.81 2.89 -1.09
C VAL A 9 9.42 2.43 0.24
N THR A 10 10.70 2.03 0.23
CA THR A 10 11.43 1.66 1.45
C THR A 10 11.48 2.79 2.48
N LEU A 11 11.72 4.04 2.05
CA LEU A 11 11.74 5.21 2.94
C LEU A 11 10.38 5.44 3.60
N ARG A 12 9.28 5.35 2.83
CA ARG A 12 7.91 5.45 3.38
C ARG A 12 7.64 4.36 4.40
N ILE A 13 8.02 3.12 4.09
CA ILE A 13 7.84 2.00 5.02
C ILE A 13 8.63 2.24 6.31
N ARG A 14 9.86 2.76 6.25
CA ARG A 14 10.63 3.10 7.46
C ARG A 14 9.90 4.10 8.35
N GLU A 15 9.25 5.12 7.79
CA GLU A 15 8.43 6.07 8.57
C GLU A 15 7.19 5.39 9.17
N LEU A 16 6.50 4.54 8.41
CA LEU A 16 5.38 3.75 8.93
C LEU A 16 5.81 2.85 10.09
N LEU A 17 6.98 2.22 10.01
CA LEU A 17 7.51 1.39 11.10
C LEU A 17 7.82 2.22 12.35
N LYS A 18 8.34 3.45 12.20
CA LYS A 18 8.56 4.37 13.33
C LYS A 18 7.23 4.73 13.99
N GLU A 19 6.19 5.01 13.21
CA GLU A 19 4.86 5.32 13.74
C GLU A 19 4.21 4.11 14.42
N LEU A 20 4.34 2.90 13.86
CA LEU A 20 3.89 1.67 14.51
C LEU A 20 4.61 1.44 15.85
N LYS A 21 5.91 1.74 15.92
CA LYS A 21 6.67 1.67 17.17
C LYS A 21 6.12 2.64 18.21
N LYS A 22 5.88 3.90 17.83
CA LYS A 22 5.35 4.93 18.75
C LYS A 22 3.92 4.64 19.22
N ARG A 23 3.02 4.28 18.30
CA ARG A 23 1.59 4.14 18.58
C ARG A 23 1.21 2.80 19.18
N LYS A 24 1.88 1.72 18.77
CA LYS A 24 1.52 0.34 19.14
C LYS A 24 2.65 -0.40 19.88
N GLY A 25 3.80 0.22 20.10
CA GLY A 25 4.96 -0.44 20.71
C GLY A 25 5.60 -1.50 19.82
N TYR A 26 5.32 -1.51 18.51
CA TYR A 26 5.79 -2.58 17.63
C TYR A 26 7.29 -2.49 17.40
N THR A 27 7.99 -3.59 17.65
CA THR A 27 9.40 -3.74 17.33
C THR A 27 9.57 -4.30 15.92
N LYS A 28 10.78 -4.24 15.36
CA LYS A 28 11.09 -4.88 14.07
C LYS A 28 10.76 -6.37 14.08
N LYS A 29 11.02 -7.07 15.20
CA LYS A 29 10.66 -8.48 15.41
C LYS A 29 9.15 -8.71 15.39
N THR A 30 8.39 -7.84 16.05
CA THR A 30 6.92 -7.91 16.05
C THR A 30 6.37 -7.73 14.63
N VAL A 31 6.92 -6.78 13.88
CA VAL A 31 6.47 -6.52 12.51
C VAL A 31 6.83 -7.68 11.57
N SER A 32 8.05 -8.22 11.63
CA SER A 32 8.43 -9.36 10.80
C SER A 32 7.54 -10.58 11.06
N GLN A 33 7.22 -10.86 12.33
CA GLN A 33 6.28 -11.92 12.72
C GLN A 33 4.88 -11.69 12.15
N LYS A 34 4.35 -10.46 12.23
CA LYS A 34 3.04 -10.12 11.69
C LYS A 34 2.98 -10.21 10.16
N LEU A 35 4.09 -9.91 9.48
CA LEU A 35 4.20 -10.06 8.03
C LEU A 35 4.36 -11.53 7.61
N GLY A 36 4.81 -12.40 8.52
CA GLY A 36 5.15 -13.79 8.23
C GLY A 36 6.47 -13.93 7.48
N ILE A 37 7.43 -13.04 7.73
CA ILE A 37 8.76 -13.05 7.11
C ILE A 37 9.88 -13.09 8.16
N GLY A 38 11.06 -13.54 7.75
CA GLY A 38 12.25 -13.52 8.60
C GLY A 38 12.71 -12.09 8.90
N LEU A 39 13.38 -11.92 10.04
CA LEU A 39 14.01 -10.63 10.41
C LEU A 39 15.02 -10.18 9.36
N THR A 40 15.87 -11.10 8.90
CA THR A 40 16.85 -10.83 7.83
C THR A 40 16.17 -10.38 6.55
N THR A 41 15.06 -11.02 6.15
CA THR A 41 14.29 -10.61 4.96
C THR A 41 13.74 -9.19 5.11
N LEU A 42 13.23 -8.85 6.29
CA LEU A 42 12.78 -7.49 6.57
C LEU A 42 13.95 -6.49 6.52
N ASP A 43 15.12 -6.85 7.03
CA ASP A 43 16.32 -6.02 6.95
C ASP A 43 16.81 -5.85 5.51
N ASP A 44 16.82 -6.92 4.70
CA ASP A 44 17.20 -6.87 3.29
C ASP A 44 16.29 -5.94 2.49
N TYR A 45 14.99 -5.94 2.81
CA TYR A 45 14.05 -4.98 2.23
C TYR A 45 14.33 -3.56 2.69
N LEU A 46 14.48 -3.36 4.00
CA LEU A 46 14.71 -2.03 4.56
C LEU A 46 16.05 -1.45 4.17
N ASN A 47 17.06 -2.26 3.84
CA ASN A 47 18.38 -1.82 3.42
C ASN A 47 18.52 -1.65 1.90
N GLY A 48 17.50 -2.01 1.12
CA GLY A 48 17.54 -1.91 -0.34
C GLY A 48 18.24 -3.07 -1.06
N THR A 49 18.70 -4.08 -0.32
CA THR A 49 19.31 -5.30 -0.87
C THR A 49 18.32 -6.06 -1.77
N SER A 50 17.06 -6.13 -1.34
CA SER A 50 15.97 -6.82 -2.06
C SER A 50 14.71 -5.96 -2.14
N SER A 51 13.94 -6.10 -3.22
CA SER A 51 12.64 -5.42 -3.37
C SER A 51 11.54 -6.08 -2.56
N PHE A 52 10.59 -5.29 -2.06
CA PHE A 52 9.42 -5.81 -1.37
C PHE A 52 8.53 -6.61 -2.33
N ARG A 53 8.07 -7.77 -1.87
CA ARG A 53 7.00 -8.50 -2.57
C ARG A 53 5.68 -7.77 -2.40
N LEU A 54 4.84 -7.76 -3.43
CA LEU A 54 3.51 -7.13 -3.37
C LEU A 54 2.67 -7.64 -2.18
N GLY A 55 2.66 -8.95 -1.93
CA GLY A 55 1.96 -9.52 -0.77
C GLY A 55 2.45 -8.99 0.59
N THR A 56 3.74 -8.63 0.69
CA THR A 56 4.29 -8.00 1.91
C THR A 56 3.79 -6.56 2.04
N LEU A 57 3.73 -5.81 0.94
CA LEU A 57 3.23 -4.43 0.93
C LEU A 57 1.73 -4.37 1.28
N ILE A 58 0.93 -5.30 0.75
CA ILE A 58 -0.49 -5.44 1.11
C ILE A 58 -0.63 -5.66 2.62
N LYS A 59 0.08 -6.64 3.19
CA LYS A 59 0.04 -6.89 4.64
C LYS A 59 0.51 -5.70 5.47
N LEU A 60 1.53 -4.97 5.01
CA LEU A 60 1.96 -3.73 5.67
C LEU A 60 0.84 -2.69 5.71
N SER A 61 0.13 -2.49 4.59
CA SER A 61 -1.00 -1.56 4.51
C SER A 61 -2.11 -1.94 5.51
N GLU A 62 -2.42 -3.23 5.65
CA GLU A 62 -3.41 -3.73 6.61
C GLU A 62 -3.00 -3.51 8.07
N ILE A 63 -1.72 -3.75 8.41
CA ILE A 63 -1.18 -3.54 9.77
C ILE A 63 -1.22 -2.05 10.13
N CYS A 64 -0.90 -1.19 9.16
CA CYS A 64 -0.90 0.26 9.29
C CYS A 64 -2.30 0.88 9.21
N ARG A 65 -3.30 0.15 8.70
CA ARG A 65 -4.66 0.65 8.43
C ARG A 65 -4.66 1.85 7.46
N ILE A 66 -3.88 1.72 6.39
CA ILE A 66 -3.79 2.68 5.28
C ILE A 66 -4.05 1.96 3.96
N GLN A 67 -4.24 2.70 2.88
CA GLN A 67 -4.36 2.10 1.55
C GLN A 67 -2.98 1.70 1.03
N LEU A 68 -2.94 0.68 0.17
CA LEU A 68 -1.69 0.30 -0.51
C LEU A 68 -1.16 1.47 -1.35
N SER A 69 -2.05 2.27 -1.95
CA SER A 69 -1.68 3.49 -2.65
C SER A 69 -0.88 4.44 -1.77
N ASP A 70 -1.17 4.59 -0.48
CA ASP A 70 -0.41 5.49 0.41
C ASP A 70 1.05 5.03 0.61
N ILE A 71 1.35 3.74 0.39
CA ILE A 71 2.71 3.19 0.42
C ILE A 71 3.42 3.41 -0.93
N LEU A 72 2.66 3.33 -2.02
CA LEU A 72 3.18 3.40 -3.39
C LEU A 72 3.22 4.84 -3.95
N GLU A 73 2.33 5.72 -3.49
CA GLU A 73 2.18 7.09 -3.96
C GLU A 73 3.32 7.96 -3.46
N GLY A 74 3.88 8.72 -4.40
CA GLY A 74 5.19 9.34 -4.29
C GLY A 74 6.31 8.54 -4.98
N ALA A 75 6.02 7.36 -5.55
CA ALA A 75 6.70 6.87 -6.77
C ALA A 75 6.12 7.60 -8.02
N GLY A 76 5.90 8.91 -7.88
CA GLY A 76 5.09 9.77 -8.73
C GLY A 76 5.71 10.12 -10.09
N HIS A 77 6.24 9.14 -10.81
CA HIS A 77 6.36 9.20 -12.27
C HIS A 77 5.49 8.14 -12.99
N ILE A 78 4.87 7.18 -12.28
CA ILE A 78 4.15 6.07 -12.94
C ILE A 78 2.62 6.28 -13.00
N ALA A 79 2.08 7.34 -12.38
CA ALA A 79 0.63 7.62 -12.40
C ALA A 79 0.15 8.47 -13.59
N LYS A 80 1.04 9.17 -14.32
CA LYS A 80 0.64 10.00 -15.48
C LYS A 80 0.20 9.20 -16.72
N SER A 81 0.39 7.88 -16.74
CA SER A 81 -0.01 7.02 -17.85
C SER A 81 -1.46 6.50 -17.75
N TYR A 82 -2.13 6.66 -16.60
CA TYR A 82 -3.50 6.15 -16.42
C TYR A 82 -4.59 7.23 -16.46
N GLU A 83 -4.24 8.52 -16.29
CA GLU A 83 -5.21 9.62 -16.38
C GLU A 83 -5.72 9.90 -17.81
N GLN A 84 -5.12 9.31 -18.84
CA GLN A 84 -5.65 9.39 -20.21
C GLN A 84 -6.71 8.32 -20.52
N GLY A 85 -7.01 7.39 -19.60
CA GLY A 85 -7.83 6.21 -19.88
C GLY A 85 -9.19 6.11 -19.19
N THR A 86 -9.43 6.79 -18.07
CA THR A 86 -10.67 6.58 -17.28
C THR A 86 -11.71 7.68 -17.57
N LYS A 87 -12.42 7.51 -18.69
CA LYS A 87 -13.76 8.08 -18.81
C LYS A 87 -14.59 7.62 -17.61
N LYS A 88 -15.17 8.61 -16.94
CA LYS A 88 -16.12 8.50 -15.82
C LYS A 88 -17.14 7.39 -16.07
N ILE A 89 -17.26 6.45 -15.13
CA ILE A 89 -18.47 5.65 -14.99
C ILE A 89 -19.13 6.18 -13.71
N GLU A 90 -20.18 6.96 -13.90
CA GLU A 90 -21.03 7.44 -12.82
C GLU A 90 -21.86 6.26 -12.29
N PRO A 91 -22.05 6.12 -10.98
CA PRO A 91 -22.93 5.10 -10.43
C PRO A 91 -24.40 5.53 -10.59
N ASP A 92 -25.12 4.87 -11.49
CA ASP A 92 -26.58 4.95 -11.59
C ASP A 92 -27.18 4.53 -10.24
N THR A 93 -27.73 5.50 -9.51
CA THR A 93 -28.46 5.28 -8.27
C THR A 93 -29.88 5.81 -8.43
N ASP A 94 -30.81 4.91 -8.19
CA ASP A 94 -32.18 5.11 -7.70
C ASP A 94 -33.34 5.26 -8.71
N SER A 95 -34.11 4.15 -8.77
CA SER A 95 -35.56 4.06 -8.51
C SER A 95 -36.51 5.09 -9.15
N ASN A 96 -37.44 4.61 -9.99
CA ASN A 96 -38.86 4.88 -9.71
C ASN A 96 -39.81 3.85 -10.32
N GLU A 97 -40.71 3.42 -9.45
CA GLU A 97 -41.92 2.61 -9.61
C GLU A 97 -43.01 3.45 -10.33
N GLN A 98 -44.12 2.79 -10.74
CA GLN A 98 -45.38 3.34 -11.30
C GLN A 98 -45.41 3.46 -12.86
N ARG A 99 -46.40 2.97 -13.64
CA ARG A 99 -47.81 2.60 -13.41
C ARG A 99 -48.30 1.53 -14.40
N GLU A 100 -49.29 0.79 -13.91
CA GLU A 100 -50.20 -0.12 -14.63
C GLU A 100 -51.00 0.54 -15.77
N SER A 101 -51.57 -0.35 -16.60
CA SER A 101 -52.79 -0.22 -17.42
C SER A 101 -52.67 0.45 -18.80
N ASN A 102 -52.68 -0.39 -19.85
CA ASN A 102 -53.76 -0.40 -20.85
C ASN A 102 -53.83 -1.74 -21.58
#